data_AF-A0A852NQU0-F1
#
_entry.id   AF-A0A852NQU0-F1
#
_cell.length_a   1.000
_cell.length_b   1.000
_cell.length_c   1.000
_cell.angle_alpha   90.00
_cell.angle_beta   90.00
_cell.angle_gamma   90.00
#
_symmetry.space_group_name_H-M   'P 1'
#
loop_
_entity.id
_entity.type
_entity.pdbx_description
1 polymer ?
#
loop_
_entity_poly.entity_id
_entity_poly.type
_entity_poly.pdbx_seq_one_letter_code
_entity_poly.pdbx_strand_id
1 'polypeptide(L)'
;MELPRWQLLAVSEELDGAELAALKFLSQEHVPRKRLEAARSPHDLFEALQEKGVLEAGNLAFLRELLYRIGRIDLLVAHLGSSREQVERELRVPGGAQVPPHRYLLFQLSEDITEGELMSFKLLLNKELRKSKLTPETTMLDIFTEMEKKGLLGKDNLSMLKSLCERINISLWNRIEDGLNLFGQEEMLITEEERGSTEGPEGYLVSSVAPDPPGSCSDSSQQLEAYKMTSRPCGVCLILNNHNFAKAREGVLEHRHLKDRNGTDVDAAALRNVFSKLHFRIEEYRDLTAEEIRKTVNIFRCEDHEDKDCFVCCVLSHGKKGIIYGVDGQEVPIQELTASFTVQNCNSLAGKPKVFFIQACQGDAFHKGVTIETDSGERDSSAERDARFQLDCIPSEADFLLGMATLQDYVSYRSPREGTWYIQALCQHLEYSCPRGEDVLTILTAVNQEVSRKTCERDAKKQMPQPSFTLRKRLIFPVN
;
A
#
# COMPACT_ATOMS: atom_id res chain seq x y z
N MET A 1 -19.86 13.82 -38.21
CA MET A 1 -20.87 13.75 -37.14
C MET A 1 -20.55 14.87 -36.17
N GLU A 2 -21.53 15.69 -35.80
CA GLU A 2 -21.29 16.76 -34.83
C GLU A 2 -20.99 16.15 -33.45
N LEU A 3 -20.15 16.84 -32.67
CA LEU A 3 -19.88 16.48 -31.28
C LEU A 3 -21.18 16.38 -30.48
N PRO A 4 -21.27 15.50 -29.47
CA PRO A 4 -22.34 15.52 -28.48
C PRO A 4 -22.22 16.77 -27.58
N ARG A 5 -22.51 17.96 -28.14
CA ARG A 5 -22.43 19.25 -27.45
C ARG A 5 -23.21 19.25 -26.13
N TRP A 6 -24.30 18.48 -26.07
CA TRP A 6 -25.10 18.27 -24.86
C TRP A 6 -24.37 17.50 -23.76
N GLN A 7 -23.52 16.51 -24.07
CA GLN A 7 -22.74 15.77 -23.06
C GLN A 7 -21.69 16.67 -22.42
N LEU A 8 -20.97 17.45 -23.25
CA LEU A 8 -19.96 18.38 -22.77
C LEU A 8 -20.59 19.54 -21.99
N LEU A 9 -21.77 20.01 -22.40
CA LEU A 9 -22.53 21.01 -21.66
C LEU A 9 -22.94 20.45 -20.28
N ALA A 10 -23.56 19.26 -20.23
CA ALA A 10 -23.98 18.64 -18.97
C ALA A 10 -22.81 18.38 -18.01
N VAL A 11 -21.69 17.85 -18.52
CA VAL A 11 -20.44 17.72 -17.74
C VAL A 11 -19.95 19.10 -17.26
N SER A 12 -20.04 20.15 -18.09
CA SER A 12 -19.58 21.49 -17.70
C SER A 12 -20.47 22.21 -16.70
N GLU A 13 -21.77 21.87 -16.63
CA GLU A 13 -22.72 22.42 -15.65
C GLU A 13 -22.57 21.79 -14.26
N GLU A 14 -22.08 20.55 -14.19
CA GLU A 14 -21.85 19.80 -12.94
C GLU A 14 -20.42 19.95 -12.37
N LEU A 15 -19.57 20.77 -12.97
CA LEU A 15 -18.19 21.04 -12.53
C LEU A 15 -18.04 22.42 -11.88
N ASP A 16 -17.40 22.47 -10.72
CA ASP A 16 -17.19 23.70 -9.96
C ASP A 16 -15.91 24.48 -10.32
N GLY A 17 -15.67 25.60 -9.61
CA GLY A 17 -14.51 26.47 -9.85
C GLY A 17 -13.16 25.90 -9.43
N ALA A 18 -13.12 25.00 -8.43
CA ALA A 18 -11.92 24.30 -7.99
C ALA A 18 -11.59 23.14 -8.94
N GLU A 19 -12.60 22.38 -9.35
CA GLU A 19 -12.47 21.34 -10.38
C GLU A 19 -12.01 21.94 -11.72
N LEU A 20 -12.52 23.12 -12.10
CA LEU A 20 -12.02 23.87 -13.26
C LEU A 20 -10.53 24.23 -13.14
N ALA A 21 -10.06 24.59 -11.94
CA ALA A 21 -8.63 24.88 -11.71
C ALA A 21 -7.78 23.62 -11.83
N ALA A 22 -8.23 22.49 -11.29
CA ALA A 22 -7.60 21.18 -11.45
C ALA A 22 -7.50 20.76 -12.93
N LEU A 23 -8.62 20.85 -13.67
CA LEU A 23 -8.67 20.51 -15.10
C LEU A 23 -7.75 21.39 -15.95
N LYS A 24 -7.65 22.70 -15.66
CA LYS A 24 -6.69 23.60 -16.30
C LYS A 24 -5.24 23.24 -15.99
N PHE A 25 -4.94 22.77 -14.78
CA PHE A 25 -3.59 22.37 -14.40
C PHE A 25 -3.17 21.06 -15.10
N LEU A 26 -4.05 20.06 -15.13
CA LEU A 26 -3.80 18.76 -15.78
C LEU A 26 -3.71 18.87 -17.32
N SER A 27 -4.38 19.84 -17.93
CA SER A 27 -4.36 20.08 -19.40
C SER A 27 -3.29 21.06 -19.90
N GLN A 28 -2.35 21.49 -19.04
CA GLN A 28 -1.45 22.61 -19.33
C GLN A 28 -0.43 22.38 -20.46
N GLU A 29 -0.15 21.12 -20.83
CA GLU A 29 0.71 20.79 -21.99
C GLU A 29 -0.07 20.72 -23.31
N HIS A 30 -1.37 20.42 -23.24
CA HIS A 30 -2.26 20.25 -24.39
C HIS A 30 -2.87 21.57 -24.88
N VAL A 31 -3.10 22.52 -23.95
CA VAL A 31 -3.69 23.83 -24.26
C VAL A 31 -2.72 24.95 -23.88
N PRO A 32 -2.42 25.90 -24.78
CA PRO A 32 -1.54 27.02 -24.47
C PRO A 32 -2.03 27.82 -23.25
N ARG A 33 -1.13 28.09 -22.29
CA ARG A 33 -1.43 28.80 -21.02
C ARG A 33 -2.33 30.04 -21.17
N LYS A 34 -2.14 30.85 -22.23
CA LYS A 34 -2.98 32.04 -22.51
C LYS A 34 -4.48 31.73 -22.75
N ARG A 35 -4.82 30.55 -23.30
CA ARG A 35 -6.21 30.09 -23.47
C ARG A 35 -6.76 29.53 -22.15
N LEU A 36 -5.96 28.80 -21.38
CA LEU A 36 -6.33 28.31 -20.05
C LEU A 36 -6.61 29.43 -19.04
N GLU A 37 -5.80 30.50 -19.07
CA GLU A 37 -6.00 31.72 -18.28
C GLU A 37 -7.22 32.54 -18.76
N ALA A 38 -7.66 32.38 -20.01
CA ALA A 38 -8.82 33.05 -20.58
C ALA A 38 -10.15 32.32 -20.32
N ALA A 39 -10.12 30.98 -20.23
CA ALA A 39 -11.28 30.15 -19.89
C ALA A 39 -11.82 30.51 -18.49
N ARG A 40 -13.10 30.87 -18.39
CA ARG A 40 -13.77 31.21 -17.11
C ARG A 40 -14.76 30.15 -16.67
N SER A 41 -15.21 29.29 -17.57
CA SER A 41 -16.06 28.13 -17.32
C SER A 41 -15.39 26.82 -17.76
N PRO A 42 -15.87 25.65 -17.31
CA PRO A 42 -15.46 24.35 -17.85
C PRO A 42 -15.83 24.18 -19.32
N HIS A 43 -16.91 24.82 -19.79
CA HIS A 43 -17.28 24.85 -21.19
C HIS A 43 -16.19 25.52 -22.06
N ASP A 44 -15.66 26.68 -21.64
CA ASP A 44 -14.58 27.38 -22.36
C ASP A 44 -13.30 26.51 -22.45
N LEU A 45 -13.05 25.69 -21.43
CA LEU A 45 -11.92 24.75 -21.42
C LEU A 45 -12.13 23.60 -22.40
N PHE A 46 -13.34 23.02 -22.46
CA PHE A 46 -13.66 21.96 -23.42
C PHE A 46 -13.64 22.48 -24.86
N GLU A 47 -14.11 23.71 -25.11
CA GLU A 47 -13.96 24.36 -26.42
C GLU A 47 -12.49 24.58 -26.80
N ALA A 48 -11.65 25.03 -25.86
CA ALA A 48 -10.20 25.18 -26.11
C ALA A 48 -9.48 23.84 -26.36
N LEU A 49 -9.95 22.73 -25.78
CA LEU A 49 -9.46 21.38 -26.04
C LEU A 49 -9.93 20.82 -27.40
N GLN A 50 -11.14 21.18 -27.84
CA GLN A 50 -11.64 20.88 -29.19
C GLN A 50 -10.89 21.66 -30.26
N GLU A 51 -10.64 22.97 -30.06
CA GLU A 51 -9.79 23.78 -30.96
C GLU A 51 -8.38 23.19 -31.16
N LYS A 52 -7.92 22.35 -30.22
CA LYS A 52 -6.61 21.69 -30.24
C LYS A 52 -6.63 20.27 -30.80
N GLY A 53 -7.80 19.70 -31.12
CA GLY A 53 -7.94 18.32 -31.59
C GLY A 53 -7.71 17.26 -30.50
N VAL A 54 -7.67 17.66 -29.23
CA VAL A 54 -7.47 16.75 -28.09
C VAL A 54 -8.83 16.19 -27.61
N LEU A 55 -9.92 16.88 -27.92
CA LEU A 55 -11.28 16.34 -27.81
C LEU A 55 -11.96 16.31 -29.18
N GLU A 56 -12.27 15.11 -29.65
CA GLU A 56 -12.96 14.86 -30.90
C GLU A 56 -14.19 13.97 -30.69
N ALA A 57 -15.14 13.99 -31.62
CA ALA A 57 -16.40 13.25 -31.50
C ALA A 57 -16.23 11.71 -31.40
N GLY A 58 -15.07 11.17 -31.81
CA GLY A 58 -14.70 9.77 -31.62
C GLY A 58 -13.65 9.52 -30.53
N ASN A 59 -13.02 10.57 -29.98
CA ASN A 59 -11.95 10.46 -28.99
C ASN A 59 -12.25 11.37 -27.79
N LEU A 60 -12.88 10.77 -26.78
CA LEU A 60 -13.11 11.37 -25.47
C LEU A 60 -12.18 10.80 -24.40
N ALA A 61 -11.11 10.08 -24.78
CA ALA A 61 -10.22 9.41 -23.83
C ALA A 61 -9.54 10.42 -22.88
N PHE A 62 -9.16 11.61 -23.38
CA PHE A 62 -8.57 12.65 -22.53
C PHE A 62 -9.56 13.22 -21.51
N LEU A 63 -10.83 13.44 -21.89
CA LEU A 63 -11.85 13.89 -20.94
C LEU A 63 -12.17 12.80 -19.90
N ARG A 64 -12.21 11.53 -20.31
CA ARG A 64 -12.36 10.40 -19.37
C ARG A 64 -11.19 10.36 -18.38
N GLU A 65 -9.97 10.50 -18.86
CA GLU A 65 -8.80 10.56 -17.99
C GLU A 65 -8.90 11.76 -17.03
N LEU A 66 -9.17 12.96 -17.53
CA LEU A 66 -9.31 14.16 -16.71
C LEU A 66 -10.35 13.99 -15.59
N LEU A 67 -11.56 13.53 -15.91
CA LEU A 67 -12.62 13.28 -14.94
C LEU A 67 -12.27 12.15 -13.95
N TYR A 68 -11.59 11.09 -14.42
CA TYR A 68 -11.07 10.03 -13.56
C TYR A 68 -10.03 10.56 -12.57
N ARG A 69 -9.10 11.40 -13.04
CA ARG A 69 -7.99 11.96 -12.25
C ARG A 69 -8.47 12.94 -11.18
N ILE A 70 -9.54 13.70 -11.42
CA ILE A 70 -10.21 14.55 -10.40
C ILE A 70 -11.25 13.78 -9.55
N GLY A 71 -11.44 12.48 -9.78
CA GLY A 71 -12.35 11.65 -8.98
C GLY A 71 -13.85 11.73 -9.32
N ARG A 72 -14.24 12.45 -10.37
CA ARG A 72 -15.65 12.61 -10.81
C ARG A 72 -16.15 11.42 -11.65
N ILE A 73 -16.17 10.25 -11.01
CA ILE A 73 -16.62 8.98 -11.59
C ILE A 73 -18.14 8.97 -11.87
N ASP A 74 -18.89 9.78 -11.13
CA ASP A 74 -20.30 10.09 -11.39
C ASP A 74 -20.50 10.62 -12.82
N LEU A 75 -19.71 11.62 -13.24
CA LEU A 75 -19.78 12.21 -14.58
C LEU A 75 -19.30 11.24 -15.68
N LEU A 76 -18.31 10.39 -15.39
CA LEU A 76 -17.87 9.33 -16.30
C LEU A 76 -19.00 8.36 -16.65
N VAL A 77 -19.74 7.90 -15.64
CA VAL A 77 -20.81 6.92 -15.82
C VAL A 77 -22.07 7.57 -16.40
N ALA A 78 -22.47 8.74 -15.89
CA ALA A 78 -23.69 9.43 -16.29
C ALA A 78 -23.64 9.98 -17.72
N HIS A 79 -22.55 10.67 -18.10
CA HIS A 79 -22.49 11.43 -19.35
C HIS A 79 -21.57 10.83 -20.41
N LEU A 80 -20.52 10.09 -20.00
CA LEU A 80 -19.57 9.45 -20.92
C LEU A 80 -19.76 7.93 -21.06
N GLY A 81 -20.74 7.34 -20.36
CA GLY A 81 -21.07 5.91 -20.43
C GLY A 81 -19.90 4.97 -20.10
N SER A 82 -18.89 5.46 -19.39
CA SER A 82 -17.61 4.78 -19.19
C SER A 82 -17.45 4.40 -17.72
N SER A 83 -17.19 3.12 -17.44
CA SER A 83 -16.96 2.67 -16.06
C SER A 83 -15.54 3.00 -15.59
N ARG A 84 -15.35 3.07 -14.28
CA ARG A 84 -14.03 3.27 -13.66
C ARG A 84 -13.02 2.21 -14.14
N GLU A 85 -13.44 0.96 -14.18
CA GLU A 85 -12.64 -0.20 -14.59
C GLU A 85 -12.35 -0.20 -16.09
N GLN A 86 -13.11 0.53 -16.91
CA GLN A 86 -12.77 0.77 -18.31
C GLN A 86 -11.65 1.80 -18.43
N VAL A 87 -11.75 2.95 -17.76
CA VAL A 87 -10.70 3.98 -17.80
C VAL A 87 -9.41 3.46 -17.18
N GLU A 88 -9.46 2.71 -16.07
CA GLU A 88 -8.29 2.04 -15.48
C GLU A 88 -7.63 1.01 -16.43
N ARG A 89 -8.38 0.40 -17.35
CA ARG A 89 -7.81 -0.49 -18.39
C ARG A 89 -7.20 0.30 -19.54
N GLU A 90 -7.86 1.38 -19.96
CA GLU A 90 -7.36 2.29 -21.02
C GLU A 90 -6.03 2.95 -20.59
N LEU A 91 -5.90 3.36 -19.33
CA LEU A 91 -4.67 3.96 -18.76
C LEU A 91 -3.52 2.97 -18.53
N ARG A 92 -3.77 1.65 -18.53
CA ARG A 92 -2.72 0.61 -18.41
C ARG A 92 -2.06 0.26 -19.75
N VAL A 93 -2.60 0.74 -20.87
CA VAL A 93 -2.00 0.53 -22.19
C VAL A 93 -0.91 1.59 -22.40
N PRO A 94 0.29 1.23 -22.88
CA PRO A 94 1.33 2.21 -23.22
C PRO A 94 0.80 3.29 -24.18
N GLY A 95 0.98 4.55 -23.82
CA GLY A 95 0.43 5.71 -24.57
C GLY A 95 -1.08 5.99 -24.34
N GLY A 96 -1.77 5.23 -23.48
CA GLY A 96 -3.17 5.47 -23.12
C GLY A 96 -3.38 6.65 -22.17
N ALA A 97 -2.40 6.93 -21.31
CA ALA A 97 -2.37 8.13 -20.47
C ALA A 97 -1.84 9.35 -21.25
N GLN A 98 -2.66 10.40 -21.34
CA GLN A 98 -2.36 11.67 -21.98
C GLN A 98 -2.04 12.78 -20.97
N VAL A 99 -2.42 12.63 -19.70
CA VAL A 99 -1.97 13.52 -18.61
C VAL A 99 -0.54 13.15 -18.21
N PRO A 100 0.42 14.10 -18.23
CA PRO A 100 1.81 13.82 -17.86
C PRO A 100 1.96 13.29 -16.42
N PRO A 101 2.80 12.28 -16.16
CA PRO A 101 2.97 11.70 -14.83
C PRO A 101 3.30 12.71 -13.73
N HIS A 102 4.24 13.62 -13.99
CA HIS A 102 4.64 14.67 -13.05
C HIS A 102 3.49 15.67 -12.74
N ARG A 103 2.58 15.92 -13.69
CA ARG A 103 1.39 16.75 -13.47
C ARG A 103 0.43 16.09 -12.51
N TYR A 104 0.18 14.80 -12.69
CA TYR A 104 -0.70 14.08 -11.79
C TYR A 104 -0.13 14.00 -10.38
N LEU A 105 1.18 13.77 -10.23
CA LEU A 105 1.86 13.82 -8.94
C LEU A 105 1.68 15.18 -8.25
N LEU A 106 1.87 16.30 -8.96
CA LEU A 106 1.67 17.64 -8.40
C LEU A 106 0.20 17.90 -8.01
N PHE A 107 -0.77 17.40 -8.79
CA PHE A 107 -2.19 17.48 -8.42
C PHE A 107 -2.52 16.64 -7.18
N GLN A 108 -2.05 15.40 -7.10
CA GLN A 108 -2.22 14.57 -5.91
C GLN A 108 -1.55 15.19 -4.67
N LEU A 109 -0.46 15.94 -4.83
CA LEU A 109 0.16 16.69 -3.73
C LEU A 109 -0.67 17.92 -3.33
N SER A 110 -1.37 18.60 -4.25
CA SER A 110 -2.20 19.75 -3.89
C SER A 110 -3.46 19.37 -3.10
N GLU A 111 -4.06 18.21 -3.37
CA GLU A 111 -5.27 17.75 -2.67
C GLU A 111 -5.00 17.32 -1.22
N ASP A 112 -3.81 16.78 -0.94
CA ASP A 112 -3.42 16.24 0.37
C ASP A 112 -2.69 17.26 1.28
N ILE A 113 -2.56 18.52 0.85
CA ILE A 113 -1.92 19.60 1.62
C ILE A 113 -2.96 20.33 2.47
N THR A 114 -2.71 20.43 3.78
CA THR A 114 -3.56 21.19 4.70
C THR A 114 -3.37 22.70 4.53
N GLU A 115 -4.37 23.49 4.97
CA GLU A 115 -4.29 24.96 4.91
C GLU A 115 -3.06 25.52 5.66
N GLY A 116 -2.66 24.93 6.79
CA GLY A 116 -1.47 25.32 7.54
C GLY A 116 -0.15 25.03 6.80
N GLU A 117 -0.09 23.94 6.05
CA GLU A 117 1.05 23.61 5.18
C GLU A 117 1.09 24.53 3.95
N LEU A 118 -0.05 24.81 3.32
CA LEU A 118 -0.18 25.82 2.26
C LEU A 118 0.34 27.19 2.72
N MET A 119 0.01 27.63 3.93
CA MET A 119 0.56 28.87 4.50
C MET A 119 2.08 28.79 4.73
N SER A 120 2.60 27.62 5.12
CA SER A 120 4.03 27.35 5.25
C SER A 120 4.76 27.41 3.89
N PHE A 121 4.17 26.83 2.83
CA PHE A 121 4.65 26.96 1.45
C PHE A 121 4.68 28.44 1.01
N LYS A 122 3.58 29.19 1.21
CA LYS A 122 3.52 30.64 0.92
C LYS A 122 4.61 31.42 1.65
N LEU A 123 4.89 31.08 2.92
CA LEU A 123 5.91 31.76 3.73
C LEU A 123 7.35 31.43 3.28
N LEU A 124 7.66 30.16 2.99
CA LEU A 124 8.99 29.77 2.51
C LEU A 124 9.27 30.31 1.10
N LEU A 125 8.28 30.26 0.20
CA LEU A 125 8.39 30.77 -1.17
C LEU A 125 8.29 32.30 -1.28
N ASN A 126 8.04 33.03 -0.19
CA ASN A 126 7.94 34.51 -0.17
C ASN A 126 9.24 35.22 -0.61
N LYS A 127 10.38 34.53 -0.54
CA LYS A 127 11.68 35.02 -1.07
C LYS A 127 11.86 34.70 -2.55
N GLU A 128 11.40 33.53 -2.98
CA GLU A 128 11.60 33.00 -4.33
C GLU A 128 10.53 33.44 -5.33
N LEU A 129 9.30 33.71 -4.87
CA LEU A 129 8.16 34.19 -5.67
C LEU A 129 7.88 35.67 -5.36
N ARG A 130 7.25 36.39 -6.30
CA ARG A 130 6.94 37.82 -6.08
C ARG A 130 5.75 37.94 -5.13
N LYS A 131 5.87 38.78 -4.09
CA LYS A 131 4.82 39.05 -3.08
C LYS A 131 3.42 39.34 -3.64
N SER A 132 3.32 39.95 -4.84
CA SER A 132 2.06 40.25 -5.52
C SER A 132 1.36 39.03 -6.14
N LYS A 133 1.95 37.83 -6.05
CA LYS A 133 1.41 36.57 -6.57
C LYS A 133 1.06 35.53 -5.51
N LEU A 134 1.28 35.82 -4.23
CA LEU A 134 0.94 34.96 -3.09
C LEU A 134 -0.16 35.63 -2.26
N THR A 135 -1.38 35.71 -2.83
CA THR A 135 -2.56 36.25 -2.13
C THR A 135 -3.14 35.20 -1.16
N PRO A 136 -4.03 35.59 -0.23
CA PRO A 136 -4.73 34.62 0.62
C PRO A 136 -5.45 33.54 -0.21
N GLU A 137 -6.04 33.95 -1.33
CA GLU A 137 -6.82 33.14 -2.26
C GLU A 137 -5.99 32.15 -3.12
N THR A 138 -4.65 32.21 -3.14
CA THR A 138 -3.88 31.26 -3.98
C THR A 138 -3.94 29.83 -3.44
N THR A 139 -4.19 28.89 -4.34
CA THR A 139 -4.17 27.44 -4.11
C THR A 139 -2.74 26.88 -4.23
N MET A 140 -2.52 25.62 -3.84
CA MET A 140 -1.25 24.92 -4.12
C MET A 140 -0.98 24.78 -5.62
N LEU A 141 -2.02 24.60 -6.46
CA LEU A 141 -1.88 24.51 -7.92
C LEU A 141 -1.39 25.83 -8.54
N ASP A 142 -1.84 26.97 -8.02
CA ASP A 142 -1.33 28.29 -8.42
C ASP A 142 0.15 28.44 -8.06
N ILE A 143 0.55 27.97 -6.87
CA ILE A 143 1.94 28.01 -6.40
C ILE A 143 2.83 27.14 -7.29
N PHE A 144 2.44 25.90 -7.60
CA PHE A 144 3.19 25.03 -8.52
C PHE A 144 3.28 25.66 -9.92
N THR A 145 2.19 26.23 -10.43
CA THR A 145 2.17 26.93 -11.72
C THR A 145 3.12 28.14 -11.75
N GLU A 146 3.20 28.94 -10.67
CA GLU A 146 4.14 30.07 -10.59
C GLU A 146 5.60 29.61 -10.34
N MET A 147 5.83 28.48 -9.66
CA MET A 147 7.16 27.85 -9.56
C MET A 147 7.67 27.37 -10.93
N GLU A 148 6.81 26.74 -11.74
CA GLU A 148 7.13 26.38 -13.14
C GLU A 148 7.42 27.60 -14.00
N LYS A 149 6.63 28.68 -13.88
CA LYS A 149 6.87 29.95 -14.61
C LYS A 149 8.24 30.56 -14.27
N LYS A 150 8.81 30.22 -13.11
CA LYS A 150 10.17 30.62 -12.70
C LYS A 150 11.27 29.59 -13.00
N GLY A 151 10.94 28.41 -13.52
CA GLY A 151 11.90 27.32 -13.71
C GLY A 151 12.37 26.65 -12.42
N LEU A 152 11.68 26.90 -11.29
CA LEU A 152 11.93 26.23 -10.00
C LEU A 152 11.32 24.82 -9.94
N LEU A 153 10.46 24.50 -10.89
CA LEU A 153 9.73 23.25 -11.00
C LEU A 153 9.62 22.87 -12.49
N GLY A 154 9.74 21.59 -12.80
CA GLY A 154 9.54 21.03 -14.14
C GLY A 154 9.73 19.52 -14.16
N LYS A 155 9.48 18.87 -15.30
CA LYS A 155 9.52 17.40 -15.46
C LYS A 155 10.74 16.76 -14.80
N ASP A 156 11.93 17.30 -15.08
CA ASP A 156 13.22 16.75 -14.63
C ASP A 156 13.82 17.52 -13.43
N ASN A 157 13.09 18.50 -12.89
CA ASN A 157 13.56 19.35 -11.78
C ASN A 157 12.48 19.52 -10.71
N LEU A 158 12.48 18.58 -9.75
CA LEU A 158 11.68 18.66 -8.51
C LEU A 158 12.54 19.00 -7.29
N SER A 159 13.81 19.39 -7.46
CA SER A 159 14.76 19.63 -6.36
C SER A 159 14.30 20.68 -5.35
N MET A 160 13.74 21.79 -5.84
CA MET A 160 13.19 22.85 -5.00
C MET A 160 11.96 22.36 -4.23
N LEU A 161 11.04 21.66 -4.89
CA LEU A 161 9.85 21.09 -4.25
C LEU A 161 10.22 20.07 -3.17
N LYS A 162 11.15 19.15 -3.48
CA LYS A 162 11.76 18.22 -2.52
C LYS A 162 12.21 18.96 -1.25
N SER A 163 13.11 19.94 -1.36
CA SER A 163 13.61 20.69 -0.18
C SER A 163 12.56 21.54 0.57
N LEU A 164 11.42 21.85 -0.06
CA LEU A 164 10.28 22.50 0.62
C LEU A 164 9.44 21.47 1.39
N CYS A 165 9.16 20.32 0.79
CA CYS A 165 8.47 19.22 1.45
C CYS A 165 9.26 18.69 2.65
N GLU A 166 10.57 18.48 2.53
CA GLU A 166 11.45 18.08 3.65
C GLU A 166 11.28 18.99 4.89
N ARG A 167 11.09 20.29 4.66
CA ARG A 167 11.02 21.33 5.70
C ARG A 167 9.62 21.60 6.24
N ILE A 168 8.57 21.16 5.53
CA ILE A 168 7.17 21.39 5.90
C ILE A 168 6.55 20.08 6.40
N ASN A 169 6.69 18.98 5.64
CA ASN A 169 6.15 17.68 5.98
C ASN A 169 6.90 16.54 5.26
N ILE A 170 7.60 15.72 6.04
CA ILE A 170 8.38 14.56 5.58
C ILE A 170 7.49 13.51 4.88
N SER A 171 6.18 13.41 5.18
CA SER A 171 5.29 12.50 4.44
C SER A 171 4.98 12.96 3.01
N LEU A 172 5.06 14.28 2.74
CA LEU A 172 5.01 14.80 1.37
C LEU A 172 6.32 14.57 0.62
N TRP A 173 7.46 14.52 1.32
CA TRP A 173 8.75 14.13 0.72
C TRP A 173 8.70 12.70 0.19
N ASN A 174 8.32 11.74 1.05
CA ASN A 174 8.32 10.32 0.70
C ASN A 174 7.48 10.08 -0.56
N ARG A 175 6.28 10.68 -0.64
CA ARG A 175 5.42 10.58 -1.84
C ARG A 175 6.02 11.14 -3.12
N ILE A 176 6.87 12.17 -3.05
CA ILE A 176 7.60 12.67 -4.23
C ILE A 176 8.70 11.68 -4.63
N GLU A 177 9.36 11.06 -3.66
CA GLU A 177 10.37 10.03 -3.90
C GLU A 177 9.76 8.75 -4.50
N ASP A 178 8.66 8.26 -3.92
CA ASP A 178 7.91 7.09 -4.36
C ASP A 178 7.30 7.31 -5.76
N GLY A 179 6.73 8.50 -6.01
CA GLY A 179 6.21 8.89 -7.32
C GLY A 179 7.31 8.91 -8.39
N LEU A 180 8.46 9.49 -8.10
CA LEU A 180 9.61 9.48 -9.01
C LEU A 180 10.16 8.07 -9.25
N ASN A 181 10.16 7.20 -8.24
CA ASN A 181 10.61 5.81 -8.37
C ASN A 181 9.65 4.95 -9.21
N LEU A 182 8.33 5.19 -9.14
CA LEU A 182 7.35 4.55 -10.02
C LEU A 182 7.52 5.00 -11.48
N PHE A 183 7.59 6.31 -11.73
CA PHE A 183 7.67 6.83 -13.10
C PHE A 183 9.05 6.64 -13.74
N GLY A 184 10.13 6.57 -12.94
CA GLY A 184 11.47 6.23 -13.43
C GLY A 184 11.60 4.82 -14.00
N GLN A 185 10.73 3.89 -13.57
CA GLN A 185 10.68 2.53 -14.15
C GLN A 185 10.00 2.49 -15.53
N GLU A 186 9.07 3.41 -15.82
CA GLU A 186 8.43 3.50 -17.13
C GLU A 186 9.38 4.08 -18.21
N GLU A 187 10.21 5.10 -17.88
CA GLU A 187 11.17 5.64 -18.85
C GLU A 187 12.38 4.72 -19.10
N MET A 188 12.74 3.86 -18.14
CA MET A 188 13.89 2.95 -18.32
C MET A 188 13.59 1.82 -19.32
N LEU A 189 12.32 1.44 -19.50
CA LEU A 189 11.89 0.45 -20.52
C LEU A 189 11.96 0.99 -21.96
N ILE A 190 12.02 2.31 -22.15
CA ILE A 190 11.97 2.95 -23.48
C ILE A 190 13.37 3.03 -24.12
N THR A 191 14.44 2.97 -23.33
CA THR A 191 15.81 3.24 -23.84
C THR A 191 16.59 2.03 -24.35
N GLU A 192 16.13 0.79 -24.10
CA GLU A 192 16.80 -0.42 -24.60
C GLU A 192 16.27 -0.92 -25.96
N GLU A 193 15.06 -0.53 -26.39
CA GLU A 193 14.49 -0.98 -27.67
C GLU A 193 14.83 -0.08 -28.89
N GLU A 194 15.26 1.18 -28.69
CA GLU A 194 15.60 2.12 -29.80
C GLU A 194 17.09 2.16 -30.21
N ARG A 195 17.87 1.08 -29.98
CA ARG A 195 19.22 0.94 -30.57
C ARG A 195 19.41 -0.32 -31.41
N GLY A 196 18.84 -0.30 -32.62
CA GLY A 196 19.46 -0.99 -33.76
C GLY A 196 18.54 -1.31 -34.94
N SER A 197 18.49 -0.43 -35.95
CA SER A 197 18.20 -0.79 -37.36
C SER A 197 18.33 0.38 -38.34
N THR A 198 19.48 0.50 -39.01
CA THR A 198 19.76 1.19 -40.31
C THR A 198 21.30 1.24 -40.49
N GLU A 199 21.99 0.83 -41.57
CA GLU A 199 21.64 0.23 -42.88
C GLU A 199 22.69 -0.88 -43.24
N GLY A 200 22.48 -1.67 -44.31
CA GLY A 200 23.40 -2.74 -44.78
C GLY A 200 24.49 -2.28 -45.77
N PRO A 201 24.95 -3.11 -46.76
CA PRO A 201 24.59 -4.50 -47.05
C PRO A 201 25.78 -5.45 -47.44
N GLU A 202 25.43 -6.70 -47.82
CA GLU A 202 26.22 -7.72 -48.58
C GLU A 202 27.50 -8.35 -47.97
N GLY A 203 27.58 -9.69 -48.08
CA GLY A 203 28.80 -10.47 -47.79
C GLY A 203 28.54 -11.95 -47.49
N TYR A 204 28.64 -12.83 -48.50
CA TYR A 204 28.56 -14.28 -48.32
C TYR A 204 29.70 -14.82 -47.43
N LEU A 205 29.42 -15.82 -46.59
CA LEU A 205 30.09 -17.14 -46.65
C LEU A 205 29.43 -18.17 -45.70
N VAL A 206 29.33 -19.41 -46.18
CA VAL A 206 28.76 -20.56 -45.47
C VAL A 206 29.84 -21.25 -44.63
N SER A 207 29.49 -21.68 -43.42
CA SER A 207 30.12 -22.86 -42.82
C SER A 207 29.12 -23.64 -41.98
N SER A 208 29.02 -24.95 -42.25
CA SER A 208 28.06 -25.85 -41.63
C SER A 208 28.74 -26.66 -40.52
N VAL A 209 28.13 -26.70 -39.33
CA VAL A 209 28.47 -27.68 -38.29
C VAL A 209 27.16 -28.30 -37.80
N ALA A 210 27.11 -29.63 -37.78
CA ALA A 210 25.92 -30.40 -37.40
C ALA A 210 25.76 -30.49 -35.86
N PRO A 211 24.54 -30.74 -35.35
CA PRO A 211 24.31 -30.90 -33.91
C PRO A 211 24.73 -32.29 -33.41
N ASP A 212 25.40 -32.32 -32.25
CA ASP A 212 25.68 -33.52 -31.48
C ASP A 212 24.41 -34.07 -30.76
N PRO A 213 24.36 -35.37 -30.44
CA PRO A 213 23.17 -36.04 -29.90
C PRO A 213 22.86 -35.64 -28.43
N PRO A 214 21.61 -35.84 -27.96
CA PRO A 214 21.16 -35.31 -26.68
C PRO A 214 21.81 -36.02 -25.50
N GLY A 215 22.71 -35.31 -24.81
CA GLY A 215 23.16 -35.67 -23.47
C GLY A 215 21.98 -35.60 -22.49
N SER A 216 21.79 -36.66 -21.71
CA SER A 216 20.78 -36.79 -20.65
C SER A 216 20.74 -35.56 -19.73
N CYS A 217 19.76 -34.68 -19.95
CA CYS A 217 19.44 -33.63 -18.99
C CYS A 217 18.76 -34.29 -17.79
N SER A 218 19.50 -34.48 -16.70
CA SER A 218 18.94 -34.94 -15.43
C SER A 218 17.96 -33.89 -14.91
N ASP A 219 16.69 -34.27 -14.78
CA ASP A 219 15.62 -33.43 -14.24
C ASP A 219 15.79 -33.23 -12.72
N SER A 220 16.83 -32.50 -12.34
CA SER A 220 16.99 -31.94 -11.01
C SER A 220 16.23 -30.62 -10.97
N SER A 221 14.90 -30.70 -10.84
CA SER A 221 14.07 -29.57 -10.42
C SER A 221 14.74 -28.86 -9.24
N GLN A 222 15.16 -27.61 -9.46
CA GLN A 222 15.91 -26.84 -8.45
C GLN A 222 14.97 -26.45 -7.32
N GLN A 223 14.80 -27.34 -6.34
CA GLN A 223 14.04 -27.06 -5.14
C GLN A 223 14.68 -25.88 -4.40
N LEU A 224 13.89 -24.86 -4.07
CA LEU A 224 14.35 -23.73 -3.28
C LEU A 224 14.98 -24.22 -1.97
N GLU A 225 16.16 -23.68 -1.65
CA GLU A 225 16.85 -23.92 -0.39
C GLU A 225 15.93 -23.54 0.79
N ALA A 226 16.08 -24.21 1.94
CA ALA A 226 15.36 -23.92 3.17
C ALA A 226 16.25 -23.16 4.18
N TYR A 227 15.64 -22.37 5.05
CA TYR A 227 16.35 -21.83 6.22
C TYR A 227 16.73 -22.97 7.18
N LYS A 228 17.90 -22.86 7.82
CA LYS A 228 18.28 -23.70 8.96
C LYS A 228 17.30 -23.42 10.10
N MET A 229 16.68 -24.47 10.67
CA MET A 229 15.66 -24.40 11.72
C MET A 229 15.84 -25.51 12.77
N THR A 230 17.09 -25.80 13.12
CA THR A 230 17.53 -26.95 13.92
C THR A 230 17.89 -26.60 15.37
N SER A 231 18.12 -25.32 15.68
CA SER A 231 18.47 -24.87 17.04
C SER A 231 17.39 -25.19 18.06
N ARG A 232 17.78 -25.37 19.33
CA ARG A 232 16.87 -25.65 20.44
C ARG A 232 17.20 -24.72 21.62
N PRO A 233 16.38 -23.68 21.91
CA PRO A 233 15.16 -23.32 21.18
C PRO A 233 15.43 -22.82 19.75
N CYS A 234 14.44 -22.98 18.85
CA CYS A 234 14.49 -22.48 17.48
C CYS A 234 14.68 -20.96 17.41
N GLY A 235 14.14 -20.26 18.40
CA GLY A 235 14.02 -18.82 18.41
C GLY A 235 13.28 -18.31 19.65
N VAL A 236 13.12 -17.00 19.72
CA VAL A 236 12.16 -16.35 20.63
C VAL A 236 10.83 -16.16 19.89
N CYS A 237 9.73 -16.45 20.56
CA CYS A 237 8.37 -16.10 20.14
C CYS A 237 7.78 -15.11 21.15
N LEU A 238 7.91 -13.82 20.82
CA LEU A 238 7.33 -12.72 21.57
C LEU A 238 5.82 -12.65 21.30
N ILE A 239 4.98 -12.58 22.33
CA ILE A 239 3.54 -12.40 22.22
C ILE A 239 3.14 -11.12 22.98
N LEU A 240 2.69 -10.10 22.25
CA LEU A 240 2.19 -8.85 22.82
C LEU A 240 0.65 -8.89 22.81
N ASN A 241 0.05 -9.09 23.98
CA ASN A 241 -1.37 -9.40 24.15
C ASN A 241 -2.11 -8.28 24.91
N ASN A 242 -2.71 -7.34 24.17
CA ASN A 242 -3.44 -6.21 24.75
C ASN A 242 -4.95 -6.51 24.82
N HIS A 243 -5.49 -6.62 26.03
CA HIS A 243 -6.90 -6.85 26.34
C HIS A 243 -7.62 -5.57 26.77
N ASN A 244 -7.10 -4.87 27.77
CA ASN A 244 -7.81 -3.82 28.52
C ASN A 244 -7.41 -2.41 28.05
N PHE A 245 -8.34 -1.69 27.43
CA PHE A 245 -8.14 -0.35 26.88
C PHE A 245 -8.80 0.75 27.74
N ALA A 246 -8.97 0.53 29.05
CA ALA A 246 -9.51 1.56 29.95
C ALA A 246 -8.69 2.85 29.92
N LYS A 247 -7.35 2.76 29.93
CA LYS A 247 -6.46 3.93 29.81
C LYS A 247 -6.69 4.72 28.52
N ALA A 248 -6.88 4.03 27.39
CA ALA A 248 -7.23 4.68 26.11
C ALA A 248 -8.57 5.43 26.19
N ARG A 249 -9.61 4.81 26.79
CA ARG A 249 -10.94 5.43 26.97
C ARG A 249 -10.91 6.68 27.85
N GLU A 250 -10.02 6.71 28.84
CA GLU A 250 -9.82 7.83 29.76
C GLU A 250 -8.93 8.94 29.17
N GLY A 251 -7.84 8.56 28.50
CA GLY A 251 -6.78 9.47 28.06
C GLY A 251 -6.92 10.03 26.64
N VAL A 252 -7.67 9.37 25.74
CA VAL A 252 -7.78 9.76 24.33
C VAL A 252 -9.25 9.93 23.93
N LEU A 253 -9.63 11.15 23.51
CA LEU A 253 -11.02 11.49 23.20
C LEU A 253 -11.63 10.60 22.10
N GLU A 254 -10.87 10.34 21.03
CA GLU A 254 -11.26 9.46 19.92
C GLU A 254 -11.43 7.98 20.32
N HIS A 255 -10.95 7.59 21.51
CA HIS A 255 -10.98 6.20 21.98
C HIS A 255 -11.95 5.96 23.13
N ARG A 256 -12.80 6.92 23.48
CA ARG A 256 -13.88 6.76 24.49
C ARG A 256 -14.77 5.52 24.28
N HIS A 257 -14.93 5.08 23.03
CA HIS A 257 -15.73 3.92 22.65
C HIS A 257 -14.91 2.66 22.32
N LEU A 258 -13.58 2.69 22.51
CA LEU A 258 -12.69 1.55 22.23
C LEU A 258 -12.96 0.41 23.23
N LYS A 259 -13.50 -0.71 22.73
CA LYS A 259 -13.96 -1.86 23.53
C LYS A 259 -12.79 -2.76 23.93
N ASP A 260 -12.85 -3.40 25.10
CA ASP A 260 -11.82 -4.37 25.52
C ASP A 260 -11.81 -5.62 24.62
N ARG A 261 -10.63 -6.23 24.44
CA ARG A 261 -10.41 -7.30 23.46
C ARG A 261 -10.71 -8.70 24.00
N ASN A 262 -11.89 -8.87 24.59
CA ASN A 262 -12.40 -10.17 25.09
C ASN A 262 -12.19 -11.31 24.07
N GLY A 263 -11.61 -12.42 24.50
CA GLY A 263 -11.22 -13.55 23.64
C GLY A 263 -9.76 -13.52 23.15
N THR A 264 -9.02 -12.41 23.29
CA THR A 264 -7.58 -12.36 22.91
C THR A 264 -6.70 -13.35 23.69
N ASP A 265 -7.13 -13.75 24.89
CA ASP A 265 -6.41 -14.75 25.69
C ASP A 265 -6.53 -16.17 25.12
N VAL A 266 -7.58 -16.44 24.33
CA VAL A 266 -7.72 -17.69 23.57
C VAL A 266 -6.70 -17.73 22.44
N ASP A 267 -6.48 -16.60 21.76
CA ASP A 267 -5.44 -16.43 20.74
C ASP A 267 -4.04 -16.55 21.32
N ALA A 268 -3.74 -15.86 22.43
CA ALA A 268 -2.45 -15.93 23.11
C ALA A 268 -2.15 -17.37 23.60
N ALA A 269 -3.14 -18.07 24.15
CA ALA A 269 -3.00 -19.46 24.55
C ALA A 269 -2.77 -20.41 23.36
N ALA A 270 -3.46 -20.21 22.24
CA ALA A 270 -3.26 -20.99 21.01
C ALA A 270 -1.85 -20.79 20.43
N LEU A 271 -1.40 -19.54 20.33
CA LEU A 271 -0.04 -19.18 19.88
C LEU A 271 1.02 -19.79 20.80
N ARG A 272 0.90 -19.61 22.12
CA ARG A 272 1.80 -20.21 23.12
C ARG A 272 1.86 -21.73 22.97
N ASN A 273 0.74 -22.40 22.78
CA ASN A 273 0.67 -23.85 22.60
C ASN A 273 1.41 -24.29 21.32
N VAL A 274 1.09 -23.70 20.16
CA VAL A 274 1.69 -24.13 18.89
C VAL A 274 3.19 -23.79 18.81
N PHE A 275 3.61 -22.58 19.18
CA PHE A 275 5.03 -22.21 19.12
C PHE A 275 5.89 -22.94 20.17
N SER A 276 5.32 -23.37 21.30
CA SER A 276 6.03 -24.28 22.23
C SER A 276 6.29 -25.64 21.59
N LYS A 277 5.33 -26.20 20.83
CA LYS A 277 5.52 -27.46 20.06
C LYS A 277 6.51 -27.32 18.91
N LEU A 278 6.69 -26.10 18.39
CA LEU A 278 7.72 -25.74 17.40
C LEU A 278 9.07 -25.34 18.03
N HIS A 279 9.26 -25.65 19.33
CA HIS A 279 10.50 -25.45 20.10
C HIS A 279 10.96 -23.98 20.25
N PHE A 280 10.05 -23.01 20.26
CA PHE A 280 10.37 -21.61 20.57
C PHE A 280 10.37 -21.33 22.08
N ARG A 281 11.21 -20.37 22.50
CA ARG A 281 11.12 -19.73 23.83
C ARG A 281 9.97 -18.73 23.80
N ILE A 282 8.89 -18.99 24.52
CA ILE A 282 7.70 -18.12 24.52
C ILE A 282 7.87 -17.00 25.56
N GLU A 283 7.61 -15.76 25.14
CA GLU A 283 7.68 -14.56 25.98
C GLU A 283 6.35 -13.80 25.82
N GLU A 284 5.41 -13.96 26.76
CA GLU A 284 4.08 -13.31 26.71
C GLU A 284 4.05 -12.07 27.61
N TYR A 285 3.71 -10.92 27.03
CA TYR A 285 3.47 -9.66 27.74
C TYR A 285 2.03 -9.21 27.53
N ARG A 286 1.41 -8.72 28.60
CA ARG A 286 -0.02 -8.36 28.62
C ARG A 286 -0.22 -6.89 28.91
N ASP A 287 -1.21 -6.30 28.25
CA ASP A 287 -1.71 -4.94 28.49
C ASP A 287 -0.62 -3.84 28.51
N LEU A 288 0.28 -3.86 27.52
CA LEU A 288 1.37 -2.90 27.40
C LEU A 288 0.90 -1.57 26.76
N THR A 289 1.33 -0.46 27.34
CA THR A 289 1.27 0.87 26.72
C THR A 289 2.19 0.97 25.51
N ALA A 290 2.01 1.98 24.66
CA ALA A 290 2.85 2.15 23.46
C ALA A 290 4.35 2.27 23.80
N GLU A 291 4.67 2.92 24.92
CA GLU A 291 6.05 3.06 25.42
C GLU A 291 6.60 1.75 26.01
N GLU A 292 5.76 0.95 26.68
CA GLU A 292 6.15 -0.38 27.16
C GLU A 292 6.33 -1.38 26.01
N ILE A 293 5.54 -1.29 24.93
CA ILE A 293 5.74 -2.06 23.70
C ILE A 293 7.13 -1.76 23.11
N ARG A 294 7.47 -0.48 22.93
CA ARG A 294 8.78 -0.03 22.43
C ARG A 294 9.93 -0.56 23.29
N LYS A 295 9.82 -0.43 24.61
CA LYS A 295 10.82 -0.94 25.57
C LYS A 295 10.98 -2.46 25.48
N THR A 296 9.89 -3.21 25.45
CA THR A 296 9.91 -4.68 25.33
C THR A 296 10.56 -5.11 24.02
N VAL A 297 10.17 -4.53 22.89
CA VAL A 297 10.77 -4.82 21.58
C VAL A 297 12.26 -4.44 21.53
N ASN A 298 12.65 -3.32 22.14
CA ASN A 298 14.04 -2.90 22.28
C ASN A 298 14.87 -3.85 23.17
N ILE A 299 14.27 -4.50 24.18
CA ILE A 299 14.94 -5.55 24.96
C ILE A 299 15.24 -6.75 24.04
N PHE A 300 14.26 -7.27 23.31
CA PHE A 300 14.46 -8.42 22.42
C PHE A 300 15.37 -8.12 21.23
N ARG A 301 15.41 -6.89 20.72
CA ARG A 301 16.44 -6.45 19.75
C ARG A 301 17.85 -6.61 20.31
N CYS A 302 18.04 -6.23 21.57
CA CYS A 302 19.33 -6.25 22.25
C CYS A 302 19.72 -7.63 22.81
N GLU A 303 18.86 -8.64 22.72
CA GLU A 303 19.24 -10.03 23.02
C GLU A 303 20.22 -10.57 21.97
N ASP A 304 21.05 -11.52 22.40
CA ASP A 304 21.85 -12.31 21.48
C ASP A 304 20.99 -13.44 20.87
N HIS A 305 20.96 -13.46 19.54
CA HIS A 305 20.24 -14.45 18.73
C HIS A 305 21.21 -15.34 17.94
N GLU A 306 22.53 -15.28 18.15
CA GLU A 306 23.52 -16.03 17.37
C GLU A 306 23.23 -17.54 17.35
N ASP A 307 22.87 -18.13 18.49
CA ASP A 307 22.49 -19.55 18.64
C ASP A 307 21.05 -19.88 18.18
N LYS A 308 20.23 -18.86 17.92
CA LYS A 308 18.85 -19.01 17.40
C LYS A 308 18.84 -19.08 15.88
N ASP A 309 17.80 -19.71 15.34
CA ASP A 309 17.59 -19.85 13.89
C ASP A 309 16.49 -18.90 13.36
N CYS A 310 15.55 -18.45 14.20
CA CYS A 310 14.42 -17.59 13.81
C CYS A 310 14.04 -16.60 14.92
N PHE A 311 13.38 -15.50 14.56
CA PHE A 311 12.64 -14.64 15.49
C PHE A 311 11.16 -14.59 15.09
N VAL A 312 10.25 -14.67 16.07
CA VAL A 312 8.80 -14.56 15.88
C VAL A 312 8.23 -13.50 16.83
N CYS A 313 7.40 -12.61 16.32
CA CYS A 313 6.65 -11.62 17.10
C CYS A 313 5.16 -11.64 16.71
N CYS A 314 4.31 -12.01 17.66
CA CYS A 314 2.86 -12.02 17.52
C CYS A 314 2.27 -10.83 18.27
N VAL A 315 1.46 -10.02 17.59
CA VAL A 315 0.82 -8.84 18.17
C VAL A 315 -0.70 -9.00 18.12
N LEU A 316 -1.32 -8.99 19.30
CA LEU A 316 -2.77 -9.05 19.49
C LEU A 316 -3.23 -7.73 20.09
N SER A 317 -3.68 -6.79 19.27
CA SER A 317 -4.11 -5.47 19.75
C SER A 317 -5.26 -4.88 18.91
N HIS A 318 -5.69 -3.68 19.27
CA HIS A 318 -6.36 -2.80 18.32
C HIS A 318 -5.32 -2.13 17.43
N GLY A 319 -5.76 -1.57 16.32
CA GLY A 319 -4.92 -0.78 15.43
C GLY A 319 -5.79 -0.06 14.40
N LYS A 320 -5.12 0.79 13.63
CA LYS A 320 -5.62 1.31 12.36
C LYS A 320 -4.54 1.07 11.32
N LYS A 321 -4.77 1.51 10.08
CA LYS A 321 -3.84 1.37 8.96
C LYS A 321 -2.36 1.65 9.36
N GLY A 322 -1.52 0.63 9.30
CA GLY A 322 -0.07 0.69 9.52
C GLY A 322 0.40 0.80 10.97
N ILE A 323 -0.50 0.86 11.96
CA ILE A 323 -0.16 1.02 13.37
C ILE A 323 -0.91 0.03 14.25
N ILE A 324 -0.38 -0.21 15.45
CA ILE A 324 -1.09 -0.85 16.56
C ILE A 324 -1.25 0.14 17.72
N TYR A 325 -2.24 -0.08 18.56
CA TYR A 325 -2.44 0.69 19.78
C TYR A 325 -1.79 0.01 20.99
N GLY A 326 -1.13 0.80 21.84
CA GLY A 326 -0.94 0.45 23.25
C GLY A 326 -2.25 0.55 24.02
N VAL A 327 -2.32 -0.01 25.24
CA VAL A 327 -3.54 0.07 26.08
C VAL A 327 -3.91 1.50 26.52
N ASP A 328 -2.95 2.41 26.44
CA ASP A 328 -3.08 3.87 26.60
C ASP A 328 -3.67 4.57 25.36
N GLY A 329 -3.95 3.84 24.29
CA GLY A 329 -4.47 4.40 23.04
C GLY A 329 -3.44 5.18 22.23
N GLN A 330 -2.16 5.10 22.62
CA GLN A 330 -1.06 5.71 21.87
C GLN A 330 -0.60 4.77 20.75
N GLU A 331 -0.07 5.37 19.68
CA GLU A 331 0.19 4.66 18.42
C GLU A 331 1.64 4.13 18.35
N VAL A 332 1.77 2.90 17.85
CA VAL A 332 3.05 2.27 17.52
C VAL A 332 3.00 1.81 16.06
N PRO A 333 3.75 2.44 15.14
CA PRO A 333 3.85 1.97 13.76
C PRO A 333 4.38 0.54 13.69
N ILE A 334 3.76 -0.30 12.86
CA ILE A 334 4.22 -1.68 12.62
C ILE A 334 5.65 -1.66 12.03
N GLN A 335 5.92 -0.67 11.18
CA GLN A 335 7.24 -0.42 10.62
C GLN A 335 8.31 -0.17 11.70
N GLU A 336 7.98 0.49 12.83
CA GLU A 336 8.90 0.71 13.96
C GLU A 336 9.30 -0.63 14.61
N LEU A 337 8.33 -1.54 14.74
CA LEU A 337 8.55 -2.87 15.31
C LEU A 337 9.39 -3.75 14.38
N THR A 338 9.10 -3.76 13.08
CA THR A 338 9.87 -4.56 12.11
C THR A 338 11.27 -3.98 11.88
N ALA A 339 11.40 -2.65 11.81
CA ALA A 339 12.69 -1.97 11.65
C ALA A 339 13.63 -2.21 12.84
N SER A 340 13.08 -2.49 14.03
CA SER A 340 13.90 -2.85 15.20
C SER A 340 14.74 -4.12 14.99
N PHE A 341 14.38 -5.01 14.06
CA PHE A 341 15.10 -6.27 13.81
C PHE A 341 15.78 -6.32 12.43
N THR A 342 16.00 -5.18 11.77
CA THR A 342 16.87 -5.11 10.58
C THR A 342 18.30 -5.53 10.90
N VAL A 343 19.09 -5.86 9.88
CA VAL A 343 20.50 -6.26 10.06
C VAL A 343 21.30 -5.15 10.75
N GLN A 344 20.97 -3.89 10.46
CA GLN A 344 21.61 -2.72 11.09
C GLN A 344 21.32 -2.62 12.60
N ASN A 345 20.11 -3.02 13.03
CA ASN A 345 19.64 -2.86 14.41
C ASN A 345 19.77 -4.15 15.25
N CYS A 346 19.84 -5.33 14.62
CA CYS A 346 19.96 -6.63 15.27
C CYS A 346 20.81 -7.60 14.42
N ASN A 347 22.12 -7.39 14.41
CA ASN A 347 23.07 -8.13 13.56
C ASN A 347 23.07 -9.65 13.82
N SER A 348 22.74 -10.12 15.03
CA SER A 348 22.63 -11.54 15.38
C SER A 348 21.49 -12.29 14.65
N LEU A 349 20.55 -11.54 14.04
CA LEU A 349 19.48 -12.03 13.16
C LEU A 349 19.77 -11.85 11.65
N ALA A 350 21.00 -11.51 11.25
CA ALA A 350 21.39 -11.42 9.85
C ALA A 350 21.24 -12.80 9.15
N GLY A 351 20.58 -12.82 7.98
CA GLY A 351 20.33 -14.06 7.23
C GLY A 351 19.28 -15.01 7.81
N LYS A 352 18.69 -14.67 8.97
CA LYS A 352 17.69 -15.49 9.69
C LYS A 352 16.27 -14.96 9.47
N PRO A 353 15.25 -15.83 9.35
CA PRO A 353 13.86 -15.43 9.22
C PRO A 353 13.35 -14.61 10.42
N LYS A 354 12.67 -13.51 10.12
CA LYS A 354 12.06 -12.58 11.07
C LYS A 354 10.57 -12.46 10.79
N VAL A 355 9.76 -13.13 11.61
CA VAL A 355 8.34 -13.38 11.33
C VAL A 355 7.46 -12.56 12.27
N PHE A 356 6.51 -11.83 11.70
CA PHE A 356 5.57 -10.98 12.44
C PHE A 356 4.14 -11.40 12.10
N PHE A 357 3.34 -11.74 13.12
CA PHE A 357 1.92 -12.05 12.96
C PHE A 357 1.09 -10.98 13.65
N ILE A 358 0.41 -10.12 12.87
CA ILE A 358 -0.27 -8.92 13.39
C ILE A 358 -1.78 -9.12 13.30
N GLN A 359 -2.40 -9.31 14.47
CA GLN A 359 -3.84 -9.36 14.68
C GLN A 359 -4.33 -8.03 15.26
N ALA A 360 -4.43 -7.04 14.37
CA ALA A 360 -5.05 -5.73 14.59
C ALA A 360 -5.91 -5.35 13.36
N CYS A 361 -6.87 -4.44 13.54
CA CYS A 361 -7.55 -3.79 12.39
C CYS A 361 -6.56 -2.90 11.64
N GLN A 362 -6.75 -2.69 10.33
CA GLN A 362 -5.83 -1.96 9.46
C GLN A 362 -6.52 -0.81 8.70
N GLY A 363 -7.45 -0.16 9.38
CA GLY A 363 -8.59 0.51 8.74
C GLY A 363 -9.81 -0.42 8.86
N ASP A 364 -10.97 0.08 8.44
CA ASP A 364 -12.20 -0.40 9.09
C ASP A 364 -13.38 -0.67 8.11
N ALA A 365 -13.15 -0.55 6.80
CA ALA A 365 -14.09 -0.98 5.76
C ALA A 365 -14.31 -2.51 5.76
N PHE A 366 -15.16 -2.99 4.83
CA PHE A 366 -15.63 -4.38 4.82
C PHE A 366 -15.43 -5.09 3.48
N HIS A 367 -14.86 -6.30 3.52
CA HIS A 367 -14.80 -7.15 2.34
C HIS A 367 -16.23 -7.58 1.99
N LYS A 368 -16.73 -7.07 0.85
CA LYS A 368 -17.98 -7.54 0.26
C LYS A 368 -17.76 -8.97 -0.24
N GLY A 369 -18.51 -9.93 0.29
CA GLY A 369 -18.51 -11.28 -0.24
C GLY A 369 -19.10 -11.30 -1.64
N VAL A 370 -18.34 -11.78 -2.63
CA VAL A 370 -18.91 -12.22 -3.91
C VAL A 370 -19.39 -13.64 -3.71
N THR A 371 -20.69 -13.89 -3.89
CA THR A 371 -21.26 -15.24 -3.84
C THR A 371 -20.80 -16.05 -5.04
N ILE A 372 -19.84 -16.94 -4.80
CA ILE A 372 -19.57 -18.09 -5.67
C ILE A 372 -20.35 -19.26 -5.07
N GLU A 373 -21.11 -19.98 -5.89
CA GLU A 373 -21.98 -21.07 -5.42
C GLU A 373 -21.16 -22.27 -4.93
N THR A 374 -21.10 -22.51 -3.61
CA THR A 374 -21.23 -23.85 -2.96
C THR A 374 -21.11 -23.81 -1.42
N ASP A 375 -21.93 -24.65 -0.80
CA ASP A 375 -21.74 -25.47 0.41
C ASP A 375 -21.33 -24.84 1.77
N SER A 376 -22.37 -24.65 2.62
CA SER A 376 -22.38 -24.62 4.10
C SER A 376 -21.33 -23.77 4.85
N GLY A 377 -21.77 -22.64 5.41
CA GLY A 377 -20.99 -21.82 6.35
C GLY A 377 -21.61 -21.77 7.77
N GLU A 378 -20.75 -21.82 8.78
CA GLU A 378 -21.10 -21.69 10.21
C GLU A 378 -21.15 -20.21 10.67
N ARG A 379 -21.65 -19.97 11.90
CA ARG A 379 -22.30 -18.71 12.30
C ARG A 379 -21.66 -18.07 13.53
N ASP A 380 -21.38 -16.76 13.49
CA ASP A 380 -21.17 -15.94 14.70
C ASP A 380 -21.58 -14.46 14.46
N SER A 381 -21.82 -13.68 15.53
CA SER A 381 -22.56 -12.41 15.47
C SER A 381 -22.00 -11.25 16.32
N SER A 382 -21.45 -10.21 15.65
CA SER A 382 -21.34 -8.76 16.03
C SER A 382 -19.98 -8.09 15.66
N ALA A 383 -19.97 -6.96 14.89
CA ALA A 383 -18.76 -6.20 14.48
C ALA A 383 -19.03 -4.80 13.82
N GLU A 384 -18.06 -3.85 13.84
CA GLU A 384 -18.14 -2.40 13.45
C GLU A 384 -16.76 -1.81 12.96
N ARG A 385 -16.57 -0.55 12.46
CA ARG A 385 -16.63 -0.05 11.02
C ARG A 385 -15.68 1.15 10.59
N ASP A 386 -15.49 1.29 9.25
CA ASP A 386 -14.98 2.30 8.24
C ASP A 386 -13.76 3.26 8.54
N ALA A 387 -12.60 3.36 7.81
CA ALA A 387 -12.31 3.66 6.36
C ALA A 387 -10.87 3.29 5.77
N ARG A 388 -10.17 4.12 4.90
CA ARG A 388 -9.12 3.72 3.85
C ARG A 388 -7.77 4.51 3.63
N PHE A 389 -6.63 3.87 3.23
CA PHE A 389 -5.44 4.32 2.39
C PHE A 389 -4.33 3.20 2.21
N GLN A 390 -3.34 3.32 1.28
CA GLN A 390 -2.21 2.34 1.03
C GLN A 390 -0.96 2.41 1.98
N LEU A 391 -0.24 1.31 2.29
CA LEU A 391 0.98 1.32 3.15
C LEU A 391 2.07 0.25 2.88
N ASP A 392 3.34 0.66 2.89
CA ASP A 392 4.54 -0.17 2.88
C ASP A 392 4.93 -0.68 4.28
N CYS A 393 4.30 -1.77 4.73
CA CYS A 393 4.48 -2.28 6.09
C CYS A 393 5.79 -3.05 6.36
N ILE A 394 6.57 -3.42 5.33
CA ILE A 394 7.72 -4.32 5.45
C ILE A 394 9.03 -3.56 5.18
N PRO A 395 10.09 -3.77 5.99
CA PRO A 395 11.42 -3.28 5.64
C PRO A 395 11.86 -3.76 4.25
N SER A 396 12.53 -2.91 3.48
CA SER A 396 13.16 -3.30 2.21
C SER A 396 14.29 -4.33 2.37
N GLU A 397 14.67 -4.65 3.61
CA GLU A 397 15.66 -5.67 3.94
C GLU A 397 15.10 -7.10 3.82
N ALA A 398 16.00 -8.04 3.57
CA ALA A 398 15.67 -9.44 3.32
C ALA A 398 15.30 -10.23 4.60
N ASP A 399 14.69 -11.40 4.38
CA ASP A 399 14.37 -12.41 5.39
C ASP A 399 13.26 -12.00 6.38
N PHE A 400 12.36 -11.09 5.99
CA PHE A 400 11.14 -10.77 6.75
C PHE A 400 9.90 -11.49 6.21
N LEU A 401 8.96 -11.80 7.11
CA LEU A 401 7.60 -12.24 6.80
C LEU A 401 6.63 -11.49 7.71
N LEU A 402 5.65 -10.79 7.12
CA LEU A 402 4.59 -10.10 7.83
C LEU A 402 3.24 -10.73 7.45
N GLY A 403 2.66 -11.49 8.37
CA GLY A 403 1.31 -12.02 8.27
C GLY A 403 0.30 -11.07 8.91
N MET A 404 -0.39 -10.27 8.09
CA MET A 404 -1.47 -9.40 8.54
C MET A 404 -2.78 -10.19 8.60
N ALA A 405 -3.54 -10.05 9.69
CA ALA A 405 -4.81 -10.76 9.86
C ALA A 405 -5.89 -10.41 8.82
N THR A 406 -5.77 -9.27 8.16
CA THR A 406 -6.76 -8.76 7.21
C THR A 406 -6.07 -7.82 6.21
N LEU A 407 -6.62 -7.69 5.00
CA LEU A 407 -6.19 -6.69 4.02
C LEU A 407 -6.24 -5.29 4.66
N GLN A 408 -5.39 -4.41 4.13
CA GLN A 408 -5.45 -2.99 4.41
C GLN A 408 -6.84 -2.40 4.18
N ASP A 409 -7.25 -1.49 5.07
CA ASP A 409 -8.57 -0.85 5.10
C ASP A 409 -9.70 -1.76 5.59
N TYR A 410 -9.42 -2.97 6.07
CA TYR A 410 -10.46 -3.89 6.51
C TYR A 410 -10.35 -4.29 7.98
N VAL A 411 -11.51 -4.60 8.59
CA VAL A 411 -11.59 -5.18 9.93
C VAL A 411 -11.10 -6.63 9.98
N SER A 412 -10.77 -7.10 11.18
CA SER A 412 -10.59 -8.52 11.51
C SER A 412 -11.55 -8.96 12.61
N TYR A 413 -12.05 -10.20 12.55
CA TYR A 413 -13.10 -10.70 13.43
C TYR A 413 -12.56 -11.45 14.65
N ARG A 414 -13.20 -11.21 15.79
CA ARG A 414 -12.90 -11.82 17.09
C ARG A 414 -14.17 -12.33 17.75
N SER A 415 -14.24 -13.63 17.98
CA SER A 415 -15.21 -14.23 18.90
C SER A 415 -14.69 -14.12 20.34
N PRO A 416 -15.49 -13.62 21.30
CA PRO A 416 -15.11 -13.58 22.71
C PRO A 416 -14.87 -14.96 23.35
N ARG A 417 -15.33 -16.04 22.71
CA ARG A 417 -15.22 -17.43 23.19
C ARG A 417 -14.14 -18.23 22.47
N GLU A 418 -14.00 -18.01 21.17
CA GLU A 418 -13.17 -18.85 20.30
C GLU A 418 -11.86 -18.16 19.89
N GLY A 419 -11.71 -16.84 20.10
CA GLY A 419 -10.56 -16.07 19.63
C GLY A 419 -10.81 -15.42 18.27
N THR A 420 -9.75 -15.00 17.58
CA THR A 420 -9.83 -14.38 16.25
C THR A 420 -9.76 -15.41 15.14
N TRP A 421 -10.54 -15.18 14.07
CA TRP A 421 -10.59 -16.11 12.93
C TRP A 421 -9.22 -16.38 12.33
N TYR A 422 -8.35 -15.35 12.30
CA TYR A 422 -7.00 -15.45 11.76
C TYR A 422 -6.06 -16.25 12.66
N ILE A 423 -5.97 -15.93 13.96
CA ILE A 423 -5.00 -16.60 14.85
C ILE A 423 -5.40 -18.05 15.09
N GLN A 424 -6.69 -18.36 15.21
CA GLN A 424 -7.13 -19.75 15.35
C GLN A 424 -6.81 -20.59 14.11
N ALA A 425 -7.14 -20.09 12.90
CA ALA A 425 -6.79 -20.74 11.64
C ALA A 425 -5.26 -20.90 11.48
N LEU A 426 -4.49 -19.86 11.83
CA LEU A 426 -3.02 -19.90 11.82
C LEU A 426 -2.46 -20.97 12.75
N CYS A 427 -2.93 -21.05 13.99
CA CYS A 427 -2.46 -22.04 14.95
C CYS A 427 -2.84 -23.47 14.52
N GLN A 428 -4.07 -23.67 14.04
CA GLN A 428 -4.54 -24.96 13.53
C GLN A 428 -3.74 -25.44 12.32
N HIS A 429 -3.50 -24.55 11.34
CA HIS A 429 -2.72 -24.90 10.16
C HIS A 429 -1.23 -25.11 10.48
N LEU A 430 -0.62 -24.31 11.37
CA LEU A 430 0.73 -24.58 11.86
C LEU A 430 0.82 -25.96 12.54
N GLU A 431 -0.12 -26.28 13.43
CA GLU A 431 -0.12 -27.56 14.17
C GLU A 431 -0.29 -28.79 13.25
N TYR A 432 -1.11 -28.70 12.20
CA TYR A 432 -1.32 -29.80 11.25
C TYR A 432 -0.24 -29.90 10.15
N SER A 433 0.26 -28.77 9.66
CA SER A 433 1.12 -28.73 8.46
C SER A 433 2.62 -28.72 8.75
N CYS A 434 3.07 -28.18 9.88
CA CYS A 434 4.49 -28.24 10.27
C CYS A 434 5.02 -29.69 10.43
N PRO A 435 4.28 -30.65 11.03
CA PRO A 435 4.69 -32.07 11.04
C PRO A 435 4.85 -32.68 9.64
N ARG A 436 4.15 -32.12 8.64
CA ARG A 436 4.16 -32.58 7.24
C ARG A 436 5.28 -31.92 6.41
N GLY A 437 6.06 -31.01 7.00
CA GLY A 437 7.17 -30.31 6.34
C GLY A 437 6.73 -29.26 5.32
N GLU A 438 5.48 -28.78 5.39
CA GLU A 438 5.02 -27.67 4.56
C GLU A 438 5.68 -26.36 4.99
N ASP A 439 5.97 -25.49 4.02
CA ASP A 439 6.54 -24.17 4.29
C ASP A 439 5.46 -23.16 4.74
N VAL A 440 5.90 -22.10 5.42
CA VAL A 440 5.03 -21.09 6.01
C VAL A 440 4.15 -20.36 5.00
N LEU A 441 4.55 -20.23 3.73
CA LEU A 441 3.74 -19.54 2.71
C LEU A 441 2.62 -20.45 2.20
N THR A 442 2.90 -21.76 2.10
CA THR A 442 1.86 -22.78 1.87
C THR A 442 0.85 -22.78 3.04
N ILE A 443 1.33 -22.76 4.28
CA ILE A 443 0.50 -22.68 5.50
C ILE A 443 -0.37 -21.42 5.49
N LEU A 444 0.21 -20.24 5.23
CA LEU A 444 -0.53 -18.98 5.19
C LEU A 444 -1.53 -18.91 4.02
N THR A 445 -1.25 -19.61 2.91
CA THR A 445 -2.21 -19.77 1.81
C THR A 445 -3.44 -20.58 2.24
N ALA A 446 -3.25 -21.64 3.05
CA ALA A 446 -4.34 -22.41 3.64
C ALA A 446 -5.15 -21.58 4.65
N VAL A 447 -4.47 -20.78 5.49
CA VAL A 447 -5.12 -19.81 6.40
C VAL A 447 -5.97 -18.80 5.62
N ASN A 448 -5.48 -18.26 4.50
CA ASN A 448 -6.27 -17.39 3.63
C ASN A 448 -7.52 -18.11 3.09
N GLN A 449 -7.40 -19.39 2.71
CA GLN A 449 -8.52 -20.19 2.22
C GLN A 449 -9.57 -20.47 3.31
N GLU A 450 -9.16 -20.70 4.56
CA GLU A 450 -10.09 -20.91 5.67
C GLU A 450 -10.79 -19.60 6.08
N VAL A 451 -10.03 -18.54 6.33
CA VAL A 451 -10.58 -17.25 6.82
C VAL A 451 -11.49 -16.61 5.77
N SER A 452 -11.17 -16.73 4.48
CA SER A 452 -12.04 -16.22 3.40
C SER A 452 -13.35 -17.00 3.22
N ARG A 453 -13.47 -18.23 3.74
CA ARG A 453 -14.75 -18.96 3.79
C ARG A 453 -15.66 -18.44 4.89
N LYS A 454 -15.13 -18.04 6.05
CA LYS A 454 -15.91 -17.53 7.19
C LYS A 454 -16.75 -16.29 6.83
N THR A 455 -17.91 -16.14 7.45
CA THR A 455 -18.90 -15.07 7.18
C THR A 455 -19.57 -14.60 8.47
N CYS A 456 -19.70 -13.29 8.66
CA CYS A 456 -20.46 -12.73 9.78
C CYS A 456 -21.93 -12.55 9.37
N GLU A 457 -22.87 -13.14 10.13
CA GLU A 457 -24.29 -13.26 9.74
C GLU A 457 -24.98 -11.91 9.49
N ARG A 458 -24.59 -10.85 10.21
CA ARG A 458 -25.35 -9.58 10.20
C ARG A 458 -25.25 -8.78 8.90
N ASP A 459 -24.23 -9.03 8.08
CA ASP A 459 -23.93 -8.17 6.91
C ASP A 459 -23.24 -8.93 5.74
N ALA A 460 -23.17 -10.26 5.74
CA ALA A 460 -22.44 -11.08 4.74
C ALA A 460 -20.95 -10.69 4.54
N LYS A 461 -20.32 -10.14 5.58
CA LYS A 461 -18.95 -9.64 5.54
C LYS A 461 -17.92 -10.77 5.58
N LYS A 462 -16.83 -10.59 4.84
CA LYS A 462 -15.68 -11.49 4.75
C LYS A 462 -14.44 -10.90 5.45
N GLN A 463 -13.44 -11.74 5.67
CA GLN A 463 -12.07 -11.36 6.05
C GLN A 463 -11.10 -12.06 5.09
N MET A 464 -10.05 -11.36 4.66
CA MET A 464 -8.99 -11.92 3.84
C MET A 464 -7.66 -11.52 4.45
N PRO A 465 -6.89 -12.43 5.07
CA PRO A 465 -5.56 -12.12 5.58
C PRO A 465 -4.57 -11.82 4.46
N GLN A 466 -3.51 -11.10 4.79
CA GLN A 466 -2.49 -10.66 3.84
C GLN A 466 -1.08 -11.00 4.34
N PRO A 467 -0.49 -12.12 3.89
CA PRO A 467 0.94 -12.30 4.01
C PRO A 467 1.67 -11.41 3.00
N SER A 468 2.77 -10.81 3.43
CA SER A 468 3.75 -10.16 2.54
C SER A 468 5.15 -10.45 3.11
N PHE A 469 6.18 -10.54 2.25
CA PHE A 469 7.48 -11.10 2.66
C PHE A 469 8.65 -10.69 1.77
N THR A 470 9.84 -10.72 2.36
CA THR A 470 11.16 -10.63 1.69
C THR A 470 12.01 -11.88 1.97
N LEU A 471 11.37 -13.00 2.34
CA LEU A 471 12.01 -14.31 2.50
C LEU A 471 12.72 -14.75 1.20
N ARG A 472 13.94 -15.27 1.34
CA ARG A 472 14.80 -15.73 0.23
C ARG A 472 14.94 -17.24 0.14
N LYS A 473 14.45 -17.96 1.16
CA LYS A 473 14.49 -19.42 1.30
C LYS A 473 13.14 -19.92 1.83
N ARG A 474 12.86 -21.21 1.68
CA ARG A 474 11.69 -21.85 2.30
C ARG A 474 11.83 -21.83 3.81
N LEU A 475 10.84 -21.28 4.52
CA LEU A 475 10.76 -21.35 5.97
C LEU A 475 9.83 -22.49 6.38
N ILE A 476 10.39 -23.53 7.01
CA ILE A 476 9.68 -24.70 7.52
C ILE A 476 9.98 -24.79 9.01
N PHE A 477 8.96 -24.92 9.86
CA PHE A 477 9.15 -25.13 11.30
C PHE A 477 9.13 -26.63 11.61
N PRO A 478 10.27 -27.28 11.91
CA PRO A 478 10.29 -28.70 12.23
C PRO A 478 9.79 -28.96 13.66
N VAL A 479 9.09 -30.08 13.83
CA VAL A 479 8.47 -30.49 15.10
C VAL A 479 9.32 -31.50 15.88
N ASN A 480 10.27 -32.16 15.21
CA ASN A 480 11.11 -33.24 15.76
C ASN A 480 12.34 -32.73 16.52
#